data_AF-A0ABD4WE91-F1
#
_entry.id   AF-A0ABD4WE91-F1
#
_cell.length_a   1.000
_cell.length_b   1.000
_cell.length_c   1.000
_cell.angle_alpha   90.00
_cell.angle_beta   90.00
_cell.angle_gamma   90.00
#
_symmetry.space_group_name_H-M   'P 1'
#
loop_
_entity.id
_entity.type
_entity.pdbx_description
1 polymer ?
#
loop_
_entity_poly.entity_id
_entity_poly.type
_entity_poly.pdbx_seq_one_letter_code
_entity_poly.pdbx_strand_id
1 'polypeptide(L)'
;MAEGLSMLLTDAPTHPDAPLWQASCEAYADYLRGVSQLIEPYGILPSAVYEVDNTDYKNLYHEGEQVGLPSLEEYNAQVRNGIPLSKNFYLRRFPVAYQFRGFHAVVMGKAKAAFILARLFNDKALRDIATRQVEYILGYNPFAMSTVYGDGYDYPPLYGAYAGNVVGAVPVGIETFENEDEPYFPMQNNCTYKEIWTHTTARLLWCVAELFRQP
;
A
#
# COMPACT_ATOMS: atom_id res chain seq x y z
N MET A 1 -10.17 7.97 -4.00
CA MET A 1 -10.71 8.32 -5.34
C MET A 1 -11.65 7.25 -5.87
N ALA A 2 -11.20 6.00 -6.06
CA ALA A 2 -12.06 4.90 -6.57
C ALA A 2 -13.38 4.70 -5.80
N GLU A 3 -13.33 4.77 -4.46
CA GLU A 3 -14.53 4.70 -3.60
C GLU A 3 -15.56 5.78 -3.92
N GLY A 4 -15.14 7.05 -3.95
CA GLY A 4 -16.03 8.17 -4.25
C GLY A 4 -16.64 8.09 -5.65
N LEU A 5 -15.83 7.75 -6.67
CA LEU A 5 -16.33 7.61 -8.03
C LEU A 5 -17.29 6.42 -8.17
N SER A 6 -17.01 5.28 -7.52
CA SER A 6 -17.91 4.13 -7.49
C SER A 6 -19.24 4.44 -6.80
N MET A 7 -19.22 5.24 -5.73
CA MET A 7 -20.45 5.72 -5.07
C MET A 7 -21.24 6.65 -6.00
N LEU A 8 -20.59 7.62 -6.65
CA LEU A 8 -21.25 8.52 -7.61
C LEU A 8 -21.92 7.77 -8.77
N LEU A 9 -21.29 6.71 -9.28
CA LEU A 9 -21.90 5.85 -10.31
C LEU A 9 -23.14 5.09 -9.81
N THR A 10 -23.19 4.77 -8.52
CA THR A 10 -24.34 4.10 -7.89
C THR A 10 -25.47 5.09 -7.59
N ASP A 11 -25.12 6.25 -7.03
CA ASP A 11 -26.06 7.21 -6.45
C ASP A 11 -26.56 8.24 -7.49
N ALA A 12 -25.78 8.51 -8.53
CA ALA A 12 -26.10 9.50 -9.58
C ALA A 12 -25.79 8.98 -11.01
N PRO A 13 -26.34 7.81 -11.42
CA PRO A 13 -25.99 7.16 -12.69
C PRO A 13 -26.37 7.96 -13.95
N THR A 14 -27.30 8.90 -13.85
CA THR A 14 -27.75 9.75 -14.97
C THR A 14 -27.05 11.11 -15.01
N HIS A 15 -26.06 11.35 -14.15
CA HIS A 15 -25.30 12.60 -14.16
C HIS A 15 -24.51 12.74 -15.47
N PRO A 16 -24.38 13.95 -16.06
CA PRO A 16 -23.62 14.15 -17.29
C PRO A 16 -22.18 13.62 -17.26
N ASP A 17 -21.54 13.65 -16.08
CA ASP A 17 -20.17 13.15 -15.87
C ASP A 17 -20.09 11.65 -15.52
N ALA A 18 -21.20 10.93 -15.42
CA ALA A 18 -21.17 9.49 -15.12
C ALA A 18 -20.28 8.67 -16.09
N PRO A 19 -20.27 8.93 -17.41
CA PRO A 19 -19.32 8.28 -18.31
C PRO A 19 -17.85 8.56 -17.97
N LEU A 20 -17.53 9.77 -17.47
CA LEU A 20 -16.17 10.13 -17.08
C LEU A 20 -15.76 9.40 -15.79
N TRP A 21 -16.66 9.28 -14.82
CA TRP A 21 -16.41 8.52 -13.59
C TRP A 21 -16.19 7.03 -13.89
N GLN A 22 -17.01 6.46 -14.78
CA GLN A 22 -16.86 5.09 -15.26
C GLN A 22 -15.50 4.87 -15.91
N ALA A 23 -15.14 5.71 -16.89
CA ALA A 23 -13.84 5.62 -17.57
C ALA A 23 -12.66 5.76 -16.59
N SER A 24 -12.79 6.59 -15.56
CA SER A 24 -11.77 6.75 -14.52
C SER A 24 -11.62 5.49 -13.65
N CYS A 25 -12.73 4.84 -13.29
CA CYS A 25 -12.73 3.57 -12.57
C CYS A 25 -12.15 2.43 -13.42
N GLU A 26 -12.49 2.36 -14.70
CA GLU A 26 -11.96 1.39 -15.67
C GLU A 26 -10.45 1.57 -15.87
N ALA A 27 -9.98 2.81 -16.09
CA ALA A 27 -8.56 3.11 -16.24
C ALA A 27 -7.76 2.70 -14.99
N TYR A 28 -8.31 2.90 -13.79
CA TYR A 28 -7.65 2.47 -12.57
C TYR A 28 -7.68 0.94 -12.40
N ALA A 29 -8.77 0.27 -12.77
CA ALA A 29 -8.83 -1.20 -12.82
C ALA A 29 -7.75 -1.77 -13.75
N ASP A 30 -7.61 -1.23 -14.96
CA ASP A 30 -6.61 -1.65 -15.94
C ASP A 30 -5.19 -1.44 -15.40
N TYR A 31 -4.94 -0.28 -14.77
CA TYR A 31 -3.68 -0.02 -14.09
C TYR A 31 -3.37 -1.08 -13.03
N LEU A 32 -4.33 -1.40 -12.14
CA LEU A 32 -4.15 -2.42 -11.10
C LEU A 32 -3.86 -3.80 -11.68
N ARG A 33 -4.56 -4.21 -12.75
CA ARG A 33 -4.28 -5.48 -13.43
C ARG A 33 -2.87 -5.49 -14.01
N GLY A 34 -2.48 -4.43 -14.71
CA GLY A 34 -1.16 -4.31 -15.32
C GLY A 34 -0.03 -4.39 -14.29
N VAL A 35 -0.14 -3.65 -13.18
CA VAL A 35 0.95 -3.61 -12.19
C VAL A 35 0.99 -4.83 -11.27
N SER A 36 -0.13 -5.53 -11.07
CA SER A 36 -0.17 -6.75 -10.23
C SER A 36 0.72 -7.88 -10.76
N GLN A 37 0.97 -7.90 -12.08
CA GLN A 37 1.76 -8.93 -12.75
C GLN A 37 3.27 -8.66 -12.73
N LEU A 38 3.70 -7.50 -12.22
CA LEU A 38 5.09 -7.07 -12.28
C LEU A 38 5.92 -7.53 -11.07
N ILE A 39 5.26 -7.96 -9.97
CA ILE A 39 5.92 -8.24 -8.70
C ILE A 39 5.74 -9.71 -8.29
N GLU A 40 6.36 -10.61 -9.05
CA GLU A 40 6.46 -12.02 -8.68
C GLU A 40 7.42 -12.23 -7.48
N PRO A 41 7.22 -13.26 -6.63
CA PRO A 41 6.12 -14.25 -6.64
C PRO A 41 4.88 -13.80 -5.82
N TYR A 42 4.94 -12.61 -5.23
CA TYR A 42 3.96 -12.18 -4.22
C TYR A 42 2.74 -11.47 -4.80
N GLY A 43 2.79 -11.02 -6.06
CA GLY A 43 1.69 -10.36 -6.74
C GLY A 43 1.21 -9.09 -6.02
N ILE A 44 2.11 -8.42 -5.29
CA ILE A 44 1.76 -7.20 -4.54
C ILE A 44 1.57 -6.03 -5.49
N LEU A 45 0.63 -5.15 -5.14
CA LEU A 45 0.42 -3.91 -5.87
C LEU A 45 1.55 -2.93 -5.50
N PRO A 46 2.42 -2.54 -6.46
CA PRO A 46 3.53 -1.62 -6.19
C PRO A 46 3.02 -0.27 -5.71
N SER A 47 3.85 0.52 -5.02
CA SER A 47 3.46 1.80 -4.43
C SER A 47 2.97 2.82 -5.46
N ALA A 48 3.83 3.26 -6.37
CA ALA A 48 3.49 4.28 -7.36
C ALA A 48 4.55 4.36 -8.47
N VAL A 49 4.19 5.08 -9.54
CA VAL A 49 5.14 5.59 -10.51
C VAL A 49 5.71 6.89 -9.98
N TYR A 50 7.03 6.99 -9.97
CA TYR A 50 7.76 8.17 -9.55
C TYR A 50 8.54 8.75 -10.73
N GLU A 51 8.65 10.06 -10.73
CA GLU A 51 9.50 10.82 -11.65
C GLU A 51 10.72 11.33 -10.90
N VAL A 52 11.90 11.22 -11.51
CA VAL A 52 13.12 11.85 -10.97
C VAL A 52 12.96 13.37 -10.91
N ASP A 53 13.60 14.00 -9.93
CA ASP A 53 13.56 15.46 -9.72
C ASP A 53 12.17 16.06 -9.40
N ASN A 54 11.17 15.21 -9.09
CA ASN A 54 9.78 15.63 -8.86
C ASN A 54 9.41 15.71 -7.37
N THR A 55 10.26 16.37 -6.57
CA THR A 55 10.01 16.62 -5.15
C THR A 55 10.67 17.91 -4.70
N ASP A 56 10.03 18.63 -3.77
CA ASP A 56 10.59 19.81 -3.13
C ASP A 56 10.49 19.67 -1.59
N TYR A 57 11.65 19.50 -0.94
CA TYR A 57 11.75 19.32 0.50
C TYR A 57 11.72 20.60 1.31
N LYS A 58 11.64 21.79 0.69
CA LYS A 58 11.73 23.08 1.40
C LYS A 58 10.71 23.25 2.54
N ASN A 59 9.55 22.61 2.44
CA ASN A 59 8.48 22.72 3.43
C ASN A 59 8.06 21.34 3.99
N LEU A 60 8.96 20.36 3.96
CA LEU A 60 8.63 19.04 4.47
C LEU A 60 8.45 19.10 6.00
N TYR A 61 7.32 18.56 6.47
CA TYR A 61 7.15 18.27 7.88
C TYR A 61 8.20 17.26 8.34
N HIS A 62 8.85 17.54 9.48
CA HIS A 62 9.83 16.66 10.09
C HIS A 62 9.50 16.48 11.56
N GLU A 63 9.18 15.25 11.96
CA GLU A 63 9.03 14.91 13.37
C GLU A 63 10.42 14.84 14.07
N GLY A 64 10.57 15.49 15.23
CA GLY A 64 11.81 15.49 16.01
C GLY A 64 12.90 16.47 15.51
N GLU A 65 14.14 16.27 15.96
CA GLU A 65 15.29 17.08 15.52
C GLU A 65 15.53 16.89 14.01
N GLN A 66 15.83 17.97 13.28
CA GLN A 66 16.07 17.96 11.82
C GLN A 66 17.43 17.36 11.44
N VAL A 67 17.78 16.20 12.00
CA VAL A 67 19.00 15.45 11.68
C VAL A 67 18.64 14.41 10.62
N GLY A 68 19.38 14.40 9.50
CA GLY A 68 19.11 13.47 8.39
C GLY A 68 17.92 13.88 7.51
N LEU A 69 17.74 15.18 7.26
CA LEU A 69 16.70 15.67 6.35
C LEU A 69 16.83 15.03 4.95
N PRO A 70 15.70 14.73 4.30
CA PRO A 70 15.74 14.10 3.00
C PRO A 70 16.35 15.01 1.95
N SER A 71 17.12 14.42 1.05
CA SER A 71 17.72 15.12 -0.07
C SER A 71 17.08 14.73 -1.40
N LEU A 72 17.18 15.63 -2.39
CA LEU A 72 16.79 15.31 -3.76
C LEU A 72 17.66 14.17 -4.33
N GLU A 73 18.92 14.09 -3.90
CA GLU A 73 19.83 13.02 -4.27
C GLU A 73 19.32 11.66 -3.77
N GLU A 74 18.95 11.57 -2.49
CA GLU A 74 18.37 10.35 -1.90
C GLU A 74 17.02 9.99 -2.53
N TYR A 75 16.14 10.98 -2.76
CA TYR A 75 14.90 10.77 -3.52
C TYR A 75 15.18 10.12 -4.87
N ASN A 76 16.11 10.69 -5.62
CA ASN A 76 16.43 10.21 -6.95
C ASN A 76 17.10 8.82 -6.92
N ALA A 77 17.92 8.53 -5.91
CA ALA A 77 18.50 7.20 -5.71
C ALA A 77 17.40 6.16 -5.46
N GLN A 78 16.48 6.47 -4.55
CA GLN A 78 15.28 5.68 -4.27
C GLN A 78 14.44 5.44 -5.53
N VAL A 79 14.13 6.49 -6.29
CA VAL A 79 13.34 6.39 -7.54
C VAL A 79 14.04 5.49 -8.56
N ARG A 80 15.35 5.66 -8.78
CA ARG A 80 16.11 4.91 -9.79
C ARG A 80 16.27 3.42 -9.46
N ASN A 81 16.14 3.04 -8.19
CA ASN A 81 16.14 1.63 -7.78
C ASN A 81 14.80 0.92 -8.04
N GLY A 82 13.79 1.64 -8.55
CA GLY A 82 12.55 1.04 -9.05
C GLY A 82 12.68 0.36 -10.42
N ILE A 83 11.57 -0.18 -10.89
CA ILE A 83 11.44 -0.77 -12.22
C ILE A 83 11.40 0.35 -13.28
N PRO A 84 12.35 0.40 -14.24
CA PRO A 84 12.40 1.48 -15.21
C PRO A 84 11.22 1.42 -16.20
N LEU A 85 10.47 2.51 -16.33
CA LEU A 85 9.40 2.65 -17.33
C LEU A 85 9.84 3.53 -18.51
N SER A 86 10.67 4.54 -18.25
CA SER A 86 11.28 5.40 -19.26
C SER A 86 12.54 6.08 -18.69
N LYS A 87 13.11 7.06 -19.41
CA LYS A 87 14.28 7.81 -18.96
C LYS A 87 14.12 8.42 -17.56
N ASN A 88 12.94 8.96 -17.27
CA ASN A 88 12.69 9.75 -16.06
C ASN A 88 11.68 9.09 -15.10
N PHE A 89 10.97 8.05 -15.53
CA PHE A 89 9.88 7.45 -14.77
C PHE A 89 10.18 6.01 -14.36
N TYR A 90 9.93 5.71 -13.10
CA TYR A 90 10.21 4.41 -12.47
C TYR A 90 9.01 3.96 -11.65
N LEU A 91 8.64 2.69 -11.75
CA LEU A 91 7.63 2.07 -10.90
C LEU A 91 8.32 1.47 -9.67
N ARG A 92 7.96 1.90 -8.47
CA ARG A 92 8.51 1.33 -7.24
C ARG A 92 7.55 0.37 -6.55
N ARG A 93 8.08 -0.75 -6.06
CA ARG A 93 7.35 -1.68 -5.18
C ARG A 93 6.99 -0.97 -3.89
N PHE A 94 7.96 -0.33 -3.26
CA PHE A 94 7.80 0.39 -2.00
C PHE A 94 7.74 1.89 -2.23
N PRO A 95 7.08 2.67 -1.35
CA PRO A 95 7.07 4.11 -1.47
C PRO A 95 8.48 4.69 -1.31
N VAL A 96 8.74 5.78 -2.03
CA VAL A 96 9.86 6.65 -1.67
C VAL A 96 9.55 7.24 -0.30
N ALA A 97 10.40 6.96 0.68
CA ALA A 97 10.10 7.23 2.08
C ALA A 97 11.32 7.80 2.82
N TYR A 98 11.03 8.58 3.87
CA TYR A 98 12.02 9.28 4.68
C TYR A 98 11.85 8.94 6.16
N GLN A 99 10.81 9.46 6.80
CA GLN A 99 10.53 9.22 8.21
C GLN A 99 9.71 7.93 8.43
N PHE A 100 8.60 7.79 7.69
CA PHE A 100 7.69 6.64 7.82
C PHE A 100 7.84 5.74 6.60
N ARG A 101 8.40 4.54 6.80
CA ARG A 101 8.86 3.67 5.71
C ARG A 101 8.03 2.40 5.52
N GLY A 102 7.14 2.08 6.46
CA GLY A 102 6.29 0.89 6.34
C GLY A 102 5.24 0.98 5.22
N PHE A 103 4.99 -0.16 4.57
CA PHE A 103 4.26 -0.22 3.31
C PHE A 103 2.78 -0.59 3.41
N HIS A 104 2.31 -1.14 4.54
CA HIS A 104 0.97 -1.75 4.60
C HIS A 104 -0.16 -0.76 4.35
N ALA A 105 0.00 0.50 4.76
CA ALA A 105 -1.01 1.53 4.50
C ALA A 105 -1.28 1.70 2.99
N VAL A 106 -0.22 1.62 2.17
CA VAL A 106 -0.29 1.76 0.71
C VAL A 106 -0.92 0.52 0.10
N VAL A 107 -0.41 -0.67 0.45
CA VAL A 107 -0.94 -1.97 0.00
C VAL A 107 -2.44 -2.07 0.30
N MET A 108 -2.84 -1.78 1.53
CA MET A 108 -4.23 -1.87 1.95
C MET A 108 -5.12 -0.80 1.34
N GLY A 109 -4.58 0.39 1.04
CA GLY A 109 -5.29 1.41 0.29
C GLY A 109 -5.64 0.92 -1.13
N LYS A 110 -4.69 0.28 -1.80
CA LYS A 110 -4.91 -0.30 -3.13
C LYS A 110 -5.78 -1.55 -3.10
N ALA A 111 -5.63 -2.41 -2.10
CA ALA A 111 -6.49 -3.57 -1.88
C ALA A 111 -7.96 -3.16 -1.72
N LYS A 112 -8.22 -2.15 -0.89
CA LYS A 112 -9.57 -1.57 -0.73
C LYS A 112 -10.12 -1.08 -2.07
N ALA A 113 -9.34 -0.33 -2.83
CA ALA A 113 -9.77 0.16 -4.13
C ALA A 113 -10.03 -0.97 -5.14
N ALA A 114 -9.19 -2.01 -5.14
CA ALA A 114 -9.37 -3.20 -5.98
C ALA A 114 -10.66 -3.95 -5.64
N PHE A 115 -10.98 -4.16 -4.35
CA PHE A 115 -12.25 -4.76 -3.93
C PHE A 115 -13.47 -3.92 -4.36
N ILE A 116 -13.38 -2.59 -4.26
CA ILE A 116 -14.46 -1.68 -4.70
C ILE A 116 -14.70 -1.83 -6.20
N LEU A 117 -13.63 -1.78 -7.00
CA LEU A 117 -13.74 -1.92 -8.45
C LEU A 117 -14.18 -3.32 -8.87
N ALA A 118 -13.70 -4.37 -8.18
CA ALA A 118 -14.16 -5.73 -8.38
C ALA A 118 -15.67 -5.85 -8.17
N ARG A 119 -16.22 -5.19 -7.15
CA ARG A 119 -17.67 -5.14 -6.92
C ARG A 119 -18.39 -4.32 -7.98
N LEU A 120 -17.88 -3.14 -8.32
CA LEU A 120 -18.48 -2.25 -9.32
C LEU A 120 -18.62 -2.93 -10.68
N PHE A 121 -17.61 -3.70 -11.10
CA PHE A 121 -17.55 -4.35 -12.41
C PHE A 121 -17.87 -5.84 -12.39
N ASN A 122 -18.21 -6.41 -11.24
CA ASN A 122 -18.36 -7.85 -11.03
C ASN A 122 -17.15 -8.65 -11.54
N ASP A 123 -15.94 -8.16 -11.25
CA ASP A 123 -14.68 -8.67 -11.76
C ASP A 123 -13.97 -9.57 -10.73
N LYS A 124 -13.96 -10.87 -11.01
CA LYS A 124 -13.27 -11.87 -10.18
C LYS A 124 -11.75 -11.67 -10.17
N ALA A 125 -11.12 -11.30 -11.29
CA ALA A 125 -9.68 -11.14 -11.35
C ALA A 125 -9.21 -9.98 -10.46
N LEU A 126 -9.93 -8.86 -10.44
CA LEU A 126 -9.65 -7.77 -9.50
C LEU A 126 -9.86 -8.19 -8.05
N ARG A 127 -10.87 -9.01 -7.75
CA ARG A 127 -11.09 -9.57 -6.41
C ARG A 127 -9.92 -10.45 -5.99
N ASP A 128 -9.39 -11.28 -6.89
CA ASP A 128 -8.23 -12.14 -6.62
C ASP A 128 -6.96 -11.29 -6.37
N ILE A 129 -6.75 -10.23 -7.16
CA ILE A 129 -5.66 -9.25 -6.94
C ILE A 129 -5.78 -8.58 -5.57
N ALA A 130 -6.98 -8.16 -5.18
CA ALA A 130 -7.24 -7.55 -3.89
C ALA A 130 -6.99 -8.53 -2.73
N THR A 131 -7.41 -9.78 -2.90
CA THR A 131 -7.20 -10.88 -1.94
C THR A 131 -5.72 -11.14 -1.72
N ARG A 132 -4.91 -11.16 -2.80
CA ARG A 132 -3.46 -11.33 -2.71
C ARG A 132 -2.78 -10.30 -1.79
N GLN A 133 -3.30 -9.08 -1.75
CA GLN A 133 -2.76 -8.03 -0.86
C GLN A 133 -3.03 -8.33 0.61
N VAL A 134 -4.18 -8.94 0.91
CA VAL A 134 -4.52 -9.40 2.27
C VAL A 134 -3.65 -10.59 2.66
N GLU A 135 -3.47 -11.56 1.76
CA GLU A 135 -2.59 -12.72 1.95
C GLU A 135 -1.15 -12.28 2.26
N TYR A 136 -0.65 -11.23 1.60
CA TYR A 136 0.69 -10.69 1.86
C TYR A 136 0.87 -10.25 3.31
N ILE A 137 -0.11 -9.56 3.90
CA ILE A 137 -0.06 -9.12 5.31
C ILE A 137 -0.16 -10.30 6.27
N LEU A 138 -0.88 -11.35 5.88
CA LEU A 138 -1.14 -12.56 6.69
C LEU A 138 -0.07 -13.65 6.58
N GLY A 139 0.99 -13.44 5.78
CA GLY A 139 2.13 -14.36 5.74
C GLY A 139 2.57 -14.82 4.36
N TYR A 140 1.82 -14.51 3.30
CA TYR A 140 2.28 -14.73 1.92
C TYR A 140 3.26 -13.62 1.49
N ASN A 141 4.36 -13.51 2.21
CA ASN A 141 5.39 -12.49 2.04
C ASN A 141 6.79 -13.11 2.22
N PRO A 142 7.87 -12.39 1.86
CA PRO A 142 9.26 -12.87 1.93
C PRO A 142 9.72 -13.40 3.29
N PHE A 143 9.05 -13.01 4.36
CA PHE A 143 9.40 -13.38 5.73
C PHE A 143 8.58 -14.56 6.25
N ALA A 144 7.62 -15.06 5.45
CA ALA A 144 6.72 -16.16 5.81
C ALA A 144 6.02 -15.95 7.17
N MET A 145 5.74 -14.69 7.52
CA MET A 145 5.23 -14.30 8.83
C MET A 145 3.98 -13.45 8.68
N SER A 146 2.98 -13.68 9.55
CA SER A 146 1.89 -12.73 9.67
C SER A 146 2.40 -11.45 10.31
N THR A 147 1.96 -10.32 9.79
CA THR A 147 2.24 -9.02 10.40
C THR A 147 1.09 -8.52 11.27
N VAL A 148 0.00 -9.30 11.35
CA VAL A 148 -1.13 -9.03 12.24
C VAL A 148 -0.84 -9.66 13.59
N TYR A 149 -0.84 -8.84 14.64
CA TYR A 149 -0.52 -9.35 15.97
C TYR A 149 -1.59 -10.34 16.46
N GLY A 150 -1.20 -11.57 16.79
CA GLY A 150 -2.10 -12.59 17.31
C GLY A 150 -2.91 -13.36 16.27
N ASP A 151 -2.63 -13.18 14.97
CA ASP A 151 -3.24 -13.95 13.88
C ASP A 151 -2.14 -14.55 12.99
N GLY A 152 -2.25 -15.83 12.64
CA GLY A 152 -1.22 -16.56 11.92
C GLY A 152 0.00 -16.95 12.76
N TYR A 153 1.17 -17.06 12.13
CA TYR A 153 2.43 -17.51 12.75
C TYR A 153 3.51 -16.42 12.67
N ASP A 154 4.49 -16.52 13.56
CA ASP A 154 5.70 -15.70 13.61
C ASP A 154 5.48 -14.17 13.68
N TYR A 155 4.29 -13.72 14.11
CA TYR A 155 4.00 -12.30 14.24
C TYR A 155 4.93 -11.63 15.27
N PRO A 156 5.54 -10.47 14.95
CA PRO A 156 6.49 -9.83 15.84
C PRO A 156 5.74 -9.07 16.93
N PRO A 157 6.36 -8.77 18.08
CA PRO A 157 5.85 -7.73 18.96
C PRO A 157 5.76 -6.42 18.18
N LEU A 158 4.68 -5.67 18.42
CA LEU A 158 4.43 -4.39 17.79
C LEU A 158 4.88 -3.25 18.71
N TYR A 159 5.13 -2.10 18.11
CA TYR A 159 5.41 -0.87 18.83
C TYR A 159 4.06 -0.23 19.17
N GLY A 160 3.66 -0.34 20.44
CA GLY A 160 2.46 0.29 20.98
C GLY A 160 2.82 1.06 22.24
N ALA A 161 3.21 2.33 22.10
CA ALA A 161 3.79 3.15 23.17
C ALA A 161 3.01 3.08 24.50
N TYR A 162 1.68 3.02 24.43
CA TYR A 162 0.80 2.91 25.60
C TYR A 162 -0.07 1.64 25.61
N ALA A 163 -0.47 1.15 24.43
CA ALA A 163 -1.42 0.05 24.31
C ALA A 163 -0.75 -1.34 24.40
N GLY A 164 0.58 -1.42 24.32
CA GLY A 164 1.29 -2.68 24.20
C GLY A 164 0.92 -3.43 22.91
N ASN A 165 0.92 -4.75 22.97
CA ASN A 165 0.55 -5.57 21.82
C ASN A 165 -0.96 -5.86 21.81
N VAL A 166 -1.66 -5.27 20.86
CA VAL A 166 -3.13 -5.42 20.70
C VAL A 166 -3.41 -6.51 19.67
N VAL A 167 -4.19 -7.53 20.05
CA VAL A 167 -4.60 -8.61 19.13
C VAL A 167 -5.41 -8.02 17.96
N GLY A 168 -5.08 -8.43 16.75
CA GLY A 168 -5.66 -7.92 15.49
C GLY A 168 -5.05 -6.62 14.99
N ALA A 169 -4.10 -6.02 15.71
CA ALA A 169 -3.45 -4.79 15.26
C ALA A 169 -2.48 -5.05 14.09
N VAL A 170 -2.43 -4.09 13.17
CA VAL A 170 -1.54 -4.10 12.02
C VAL A 170 -0.53 -2.96 12.13
N PRO A 171 0.78 -3.22 11.96
CA PRO A 171 1.79 -2.20 12.04
C PRO A 171 1.88 -1.35 10.75
N VAL A 172 2.75 -0.34 10.76
CA VAL A 172 3.14 0.42 9.56
C VAL A 172 3.55 -0.53 8.42
N GLY A 173 4.33 -1.56 8.76
CA GLY A 173 4.58 -2.72 7.91
C GLY A 173 6.00 -2.83 7.38
N ILE A 174 6.19 -3.78 6.46
CA ILE A 174 7.47 -4.05 5.80
C ILE A 174 7.98 -2.78 5.12
N GLU A 175 9.27 -2.46 5.29
CA GLU A 175 9.94 -1.30 4.71
C GLU A 175 10.99 -1.74 3.67
N THR A 176 11.87 -0.83 3.27
CA THR A 176 13.06 -1.12 2.47
C THR A 176 14.33 -0.76 3.22
N PHE A 177 15.43 -1.45 2.88
CA PHE A 177 16.75 -1.09 3.35
C PHE A 177 17.29 0.09 2.53
N GLU A 178 17.66 1.19 3.21
CA GLU A 178 18.23 2.39 2.60
C GLU A 178 17.50 2.87 1.33
N ASN A 179 18.14 2.80 0.16
CA ASN A 179 17.53 3.27 -1.09
C ASN A 179 16.97 2.14 -1.95
N GLU A 180 17.04 0.89 -1.48
CA GLU A 180 16.63 -0.28 -2.24
C GLU A 180 15.10 -0.32 -2.44
N ASP A 181 14.68 -1.14 -3.39
CA ASP A 181 13.28 -1.46 -3.66
C ASP A 181 12.95 -2.93 -3.30
N GLU A 182 13.63 -3.42 -2.27
CA GLU A 182 13.52 -4.80 -1.77
C GLU A 182 12.95 -4.83 -0.34
N PRO A 183 12.17 -5.87 -0.01
CA PRO A 183 11.53 -6.01 1.29
C PRO A 183 12.57 -6.14 2.41
N TYR A 184 12.45 -5.27 3.41
CA TYR A 184 13.28 -5.27 4.61
C TYR A 184 12.41 -5.11 5.85
N PHE A 185 12.61 -5.99 6.83
CA PHE A 185 11.82 -5.95 8.06
C PHE A 185 12.70 -6.30 9.28
N PRO A 186 13.27 -5.27 9.95
CA PRO A 186 14.19 -5.49 11.06
C PRO A 186 13.55 -6.16 12.27
N MET A 187 14.37 -6.84 13.09
CA MET A 187 13.92 -7.49 14.32
C MET A 187 13.67 -6.52 15.47
N GLN A 188 14.32 -5.36 15.48
CA GLN A 188 14.14 -4.33 16.50
C GLN A 188 12.68 -3.85 16.53
N ASN A 189 12.17 -3.50 17.70
CA ASN A 189 10.82 -2.96 17.82
C ASN A 189 10.88 -1.42 17.72
N ASN A 190 10.56 -0.86 16.55
CA ASN A 190 10.69 0.57 16.24
C ASN A 190 9.37 1.12 15.69
N CYS A 191 9.11 2.41 15.92
CA CYS A 191 7.94 3.10 15.41
C CYS A 191 7.85 3.18 13.87
N THR A 192 8.97 3.12 13.14
CA THR A 192 8.95 3.34 11.68
C THR A 192 8.32 2.20 10.86
N TYR A 193 8.36 0.96 11.36
CA TYR A 193 7.84 -0.24 10.68
C TYR A 193 6.97 -1.14 11.56
N LYS A 194 7.08 -1.07 12.90
CA LYS A 194 6.29 -1.87 13.85
C LYS A 194 5.25 -1.09 14.63
N GLU A 195 5.14 0.23 14.46
CA GLU A 195 4.10 1.01 15.12
C GLU A 195 2.71 0.59 14.67
N ILE A 196 1.81 0.40 15.64
CA ILE A 196 0.41 0.12 15.37
C ILE A 196 -0.23 1.34 14.69
N TRP A 197 -0.69 1.15 13.46
CA TRP A 197 -1.41 2.18 12.72
C TRP A 197 -2.89 1.80 12.60
N THR A 198 -3.74 2.59 13.28
CA THR A 198 -5.18 2.35 13.36
C THR A 198 -5.85 2.34 11.99
N HIS A 199 -5.39 3.20 11.06
CA HIS A 199 -5.96 3.24 9.71
C HIS A 199 -5.60 2.00 8.89
N THR A 200 -4.40 1.45 9.03
CA THR A 200 -4.02 0.19 8.37
C THR A 200 -4.85 -0.96 8.92
N THR A 201 -4.99 -1.01 10.24
CA THR A 201 -5.83 -1.99 10.94
C THR A 201 -7.28 -1.93 10.46
N ALA A 202 -7.86 -0.72 10.39
CA ALA A 202 -9.23 -0.52 9.92
C ALA A 202 -9.40 -0.93 8.44
N ARG A 203 -8.40 -0.68 7.59
CA ARG A 203 -8.44 -1.10 6.17
C ARG A 203 -8.35 -2.62 6.03
N LEU A 204 -7.55 -3.30 6.84
CA LEU A 204 -7.50 -4.76 6.86
C LEU A 204 -8.88 -5.34 7.22
N LEU A 205 -9.47 -4.85 8.32
CA LEU A 205 -10.82 -5.27 8.74
C LEU A 205 -11.85 -5.05 7.63
N TRP A 206 -11.81 -3.89 6.96
CA TRP A 206 -12.70 -3.59 5.83
C TRP A 206 -12.50 -4.57 4.67
N CYS A 207 -11.25 -4.87 4.29
CA CYS A 207 -10.95 -5.79 3.19
C CYS A 207 -11.36 -7.24 3.51
N VAL A 208 -11.15 -7.68 4.75
CA VAL A 208 -11.59 -8.99 5.23
C VAL A 208 -13.12 -9.09 5.18
N ALA A 209 -13.83 -8.03 5.59
CA ALA A 209 -15.29 -7.99 5.48
C ALA A 209 -15.77 -8.09 4.02
N GLU A 210 -15.11 -7.41 3.08
CA GLU A 210 -15.42 -7.55 1.64
C GLU A 210 -15.12 -8.95 1.09
N LEU A 211 -14.07 -9.61 1.59
CA LEU A 211 -13.71 -10.97 1.19
C LEU A 211 -14.81 -11.99 1.54
N PHE A 212 -15.49 -11.79 2.67
CA PHE A 212 -16.59 -12.65 3.11
C PHE A 212 -17.98 -12.17 2.70
N ARG A 213 -18.10 -11.00 2.06
CA ARG A 213 -19.37 -10.54 1.50
C ARG A 213 -19.79 -11.50 0.37
N GLN A 214 -20.95 -12.12 0.53
CA GLN A 214 -21.54 -12.95 -0.52
C GLN A 214 -21.88 -12.09 -1.75
N PRO A 215 -21.69 -12.61 -2.97
CA PRO A 215 -22.07 -11.91 -4.20
C PRO A 215 -23.57 -11.60 -4.27
#